data_AF-A0A1S8MQ54-F1
#
_entry.id   AF-A0A1S8MQ54-F1
#
_cell.length_a   1.000
_cell.length_b   1.000
_cell.length_c   1.000
_cell.angle_alpha   90.00
_cell.angle_beta   90.00
_cell.angle_gamma   90.00
#
_symmetry.space_group_name_H-M   'P 1'
#
loop_
_entity.id
_entity.type
_entity.pdbx_description
1 polymer ?
#
loop_
_entity_poly.entity_id
_entity_poly.type
_entity_poly.pdbx_seq_one_letter_code
_entity_poly.pdbx_strand_id
1 'polypeptide(L)'
;MAGKTHLVSAVEFDASGFPKFKSEYNMNLEPVDYLKFRGTHFDRASKSLYDEIQSNSELASKFTQNEIDIFKEGGVPKRFTWHHNQEPDLMQLVDRAIHRQTGHDGGFSIWGPGNK
;
A
#
# COMPACT_ATOMS: atom_id res chain seq x y z
N MET A 1 8.11 3.72 -16.59
CA MET A 1 9.57 3.56 -16.69
C MET A 1 9.95 2.08 -16.89
N ALA A 2 9.41 1.43 -17.90
CA ALA A 2 9.50 -0.03 -18.06
C ALA A 2 10.93 -0.57 -18.01
N GLY A 3 11.15 -1.58 -17.14
CA GLY A 3 12.42 -2.29 -16.98
C GLY A 3 13.59 -1.47 -16.44
N LYS A 4 13.34 -0.31 -15.84
CA LYS A 4 14.37 0.61 -15.33
C LYS A 4 14.29 0.76 -13.81
N THR A 5 15.41 1.12 -13.20
CA THR A 5 15.47 1.55 -11.81
C THR A 5 15.28 3.07 -11.72
N HIS A 6 14.43 3.52 -10.80
CA HIS A 6 14.22 4.94 -10.55
C HIS A 6 15.47 5.58 -9.94
N LEU A 7 16.01 6.60 -10.59
CA LEU A 7 17.33 7.16 -10.26
C LEU A 7 17.42 7.78 -8.86
N VAL A 8 16.30 8.21 -8.29
CA VAL A 8 16.26 8.89 -6.98
C VAL A 8 15.91 7.92 -5.85
N SER A 9 14.91 7.08 -6.06
CA SER A 9 14.36 6.20 -5.01
C SER A 9 14.91 4.78 -5.07
N ALA A 10 15.70 4.46 -6.11
CA ALA A 10 16.21 3.13 -6.42
C ALA A 10 15.14 2.04 -6.59
N VAL A 11 13.86 2.41 -6.73
CA VAL A 11 12.76 1.46 -6.97
C VAL A 11 12.87 0.90 -8.38
N GLU A 12 12.88 -0.42 -8.50
CA GLU A 12 12.83 -1.10 -9.79
C GLU A 12 11.43 -1.06 -10.38
N PHE A 13 11.34 -0.98 -11.70
CA PHE A 13 10.09 -1.07 -12.43
C PHE A 13 10.04 -2.38 -13.22
N ASP A 14 8.86 -3.01 -13.26
CA ASP A 14 8.64 -4.19 -14.09
C ASP A 14 8.64 -3.86 -15.60
N ALA A 15 8.50 -4.91 -16.42
CA ALA A 15 8.49 -4.77 -17.87
C ALA A 15 7.29 -3.95 -18.40
N SER A 16 6.23 -3.82 -17.61
CA SER A 16 5.03 -3.02 -17.91
C SER A 16 5.14 -1.58 -17.42
N GLY A 17 6.18 -1.25 -16.64
CA GLY A 17 6.40 0.08 -16.10
C GLY A 17 5.69 0.37 -14.79
N PHE A 18 5.39 -0.66 -13.98
CA PHE A 18 4.92 -0.52 -12.61
C PHE A 18 6.05 -0.66 -11.58
N PRO A 19 6.03 0.13 -10.50
CA PRO A 19 7.07 0.09 -9.47
C PRO A 19 6.97 -1.19 -8.62
N LYS A 20 8.12 -1.77 -8.29
CA LYS A 20 8.26 -2.89 -7.36
C LYS A 20 8.69 -2.35 -5.99
N PHE A 21 7.74 -1.86 -5.22
CA PHE A 21 8.03 -1.38 -3.87
C PHE A 21 8.35 -2.52 -2.91
N LYS A 22 9.27 -2.27 -1.97
CA LYS A 22 9.38 -3.11 -0.78
C LYS A 22 8.12 -2.90 0.07
N SER A 23 7.28 -3.92 0.14
CA SER A 23 6.07 -3.91 0.96
C SER A 23 6.35 -4.49 2.34
N GLU A 24 5.83 -3.84 3.37
CA GLU A 24 5.88 -4.36 4.75
C GLU A 24 4.71 -5.28 5.08
N TYR A 25 3.59 -5.12 4.37
CA TYR A 25 2.39 -5.94 4.46
C TYR A 25 1.53 -5.82 3.19
N ASN A 26 0.94 -6.93 2.76
CA ASN A 26 0.03 -7.00 1.64
C ASN A 26 -1.34 -7.48 2.10
N MET A 27 -2.39 -6.99 1.47
CA MET A 27 -3.75 -7.51 1.62
C MET A 27 -4.53 -7.33 0.32
N ASN A 28 -5.55 -8.16 0.10
CA ASN A 28 -6.47 -8.07 -1.04
C ASN A 28 -7.80 -7.46 -0.58
N LEU A 29 -8.25 -6.40 -1.25
CA LEU A 29 -9.53 -5.78 -0.93
C LEU A 29 -10.66 -6.80 -1.12
N GLU A 30 -11.72 -6.65 -0.35
CA GLU A 30 -12.94 -7.39 -0.60
C GLU A 30 -13.62 -6.85 -1.88
N PRO A 31 -14.25 -7.69 -2.71
CA PRO A 31 -14.92 -7.24 -3.94
C PRO A 31 -15.95 -6.13 -3.72
N VAL A 32 -16.63 -6.13 -2.57
CA VAL A 32 -17.60 -5.09 -2.19
C VAL A 32 -16.95 -3.71 -1.98
N ASP A 33 -15.64 -3.67 -1.75
CA ASP A 33 -14.90 -2.44 -1.49
C ASP A 33 -14.22 -1.88 -2.75
N TYR A 34 -14.07 -2.63 -3.85
CA TYR A 34 -13.27 -2.21 -5.03
C TYR A 34 -13.58 -0.82 -5.58
N LEU A 35 -14.87 -0.48 -5.67
CA LEU A 35 -15.35 0.79 -6.22
C LEU A 35 -15.54 1.88 -5.15
N LYS A 36 -15.01 1.67 -3.94
CA LYS A 36 -15.06 2.68 -2.88
C LYS A 36 -13.89 3.65 -3.00
N PHE A 37 -14.00 4.74 -2.26
CA PHE A 37 -12.99 5.79 -2.29
C PHE A 37 -11.68 5.35 -1.63
N ARG A 38 -10.58 5.99 -2.03
CA ARG A 38 -9.22 5.75 -1.49
C ARG A 38 -9.18 5.72 0.04
N GLY A 39 -9.90 6.62 0.71
CA GLY A 39 -9.98 6.67 2.16
C GLY A 39 -10.55 5.38 2.77
N THR A 40 -11.56 4.78 2.14
CA THR A 40 -12.11 3.49 2.57
C THR A 40 -11.11 2.36 2.38
N HIS A 41 -10.41 2.31 1.24
CA HIS A 41 -9.37 1.28 1.02
C HIS A 41 -8.26 1.37 2.08
N PHE A 42 -7.86 2.60 2.45
CA PHE A 42 -6.83 2.82 3.46
C PHE A 42 -7.31 2.39 4.86
N ASP A 43 -8.55 2.72 5.23
CA ASP A 43 -9.16 2.29 6.50
C ASP A 43 -9.19 0.76 6.61
N ARG A 44 -9.68 0.08 5.57
CA ARG A 44 -9.75 -1.39 5.52
C ARG A 44 -8.38 -2.02 5.63
N ALA A 45 -7.41 -1.52 4.86
CA ALA A 45 -6.07 -2.06 4.85
C ALA A 45 -5.35 -1.87 6.19
N SER A 46 -5.51 -0.71 6.82
CA SER A 46 -4.97 -0.45 8.16
C SER A 46 -5.55 -1.37 9.21
N LYS A 47 -6.87 -1.61 9.20
CA LYS A 47 -7.52 -2.53 10.15
C LYS A 47 -7.11 -3.98 9.92
N SER A 48 -7.02 -4.41 8.65
CA SER A 48 -6.51 -5.74 8.29
C SER A 48 -5.10 -5.98 8.84
N LEU A 49 -4.21 -5.00 8.70
CA LEU A 49 -2.86 -5.08 9.25
C LEU A 49 -2.88 -5.12 10.79
N TYR A 50 -3.69 -4.28 11.43
CA TYR A 50 -3.81 -4.29 12.89
C TYR A 50 -4.25 -5.65 13.43
N ASP A 51 -5.23 -6.27 12.79
CA ASP A 51 -5.76 -7.59 13.18
C ASP A 51 -4.67 -8.67 13.06
N GLU A 52 -3.90 -8.67 11.96
CA GLU A 52 -2.78 -9.62 11.77
C GLU A 52 -1.65 -9.41 12.79
N ILE A 53 -1.36 -8.16 13.15
CA ILE A 53 -0.34 -7.83 14.16
C ILE A 53 -0.66 -8.46 15.52
N GLN A 54 -1.93 -8.70 15.85
CA GLN A 54 -2.31 -9.27 17.14
C GLN A 54 -1.82 -10.72 17.32
N SER A 55 -1.65 -11.46 16.24
CA SER A 55 -1.24 -12.87 16.25
C SER A 55 0.16 -13.09 15.67
N ASN A 56 0.78 -12.07 15.07
CA ASN A 56 2.07 -12.17 14.39
C ASN A 56 3.11 -11.21 15.01
N SER A 57 3.93 -11.74 15.92
CA SER A 57 4.95 -10.95 16.64
C SER A 57 6.08 -10.45 15.74
N GLU A 58 6.43 -11.19 14.68
CA GLU A 58 7.43 -10.75 13.69
C GLU A 58 6.92 -9.53 12.93
N LEU A 59 5.68 -9.57 12.47
CA LEU A 59 5.04 -8.42 11.81
C LEU A 59 4.89 -7.24 12.77
N ALA A 60 4.46 -7.48 14.01
CA ALA A 60 4.35 -6.46 15.05
C ALA A 60 5.68 -5.73 15.28
N SER A 61 6.80 -6.45 15.26
CA SER A 61 8.15 -5.90 15.53
C SER A 61 8.60 -4.85 14.52
N LYS A 62 7.95 -4.74 13.36
CA LYS A 62 8.24 -3.72 12.33
C LYS A 62 7.69 -2.34 12.67
N PHE A 63 6.78 -2.25 13.63
CA PHE A 63 6.02 -1.05 13.96
C PHE A 63 6.19 -0.65 15.42
N THR A 64 6.12 0.66 15.68
CA THR A 64 6.05 1.17 17.06
C THR A 64 4.62 1.05 17.59
N GLN A 65 4.45 1.03 18.93
CA GLN A 65 3.11 0.95 19.52
C GLN A 65 2.17 2.07 19.02
N ASN A 66 2.67 3.30 18.90
CA ASN A 66 1.88 4.42 18.37
C ASN A 66 1.42 4.19 16.92
N GLU A 67 2.23 3.50 16.10
CA GLU A 67 1.85 3.16 14.72
C GLU A 67 0.78 2.07 14.70
N ILE A 68 0.90 1.07 15.57
CA ILE A 68 -0.11 0.02 15.76
C ILE A 68 -1.45 0.63 16.19
N ASP A 69 -1.43 1.59 17.13
CA ASP A 69 -2.64 2.29 17.58
C ASP A 69 -3.26 3.13 16.46
N ILE A 70 -2.46 3.72 15.57
CA ILE A 70 -2.96 4.41 14.38
C ILE A 70 -3.64 3.42 13.42
N PHE A 71 -3.04 2.25 13.19
CA PHE A 71 -3.65 1.22 12.33
C PHE A 71 -4.97 0.71 12.87
N LYS A 72 -5.08 0.54 14.19
CA LYS A 72 -6.31 0.15 14.89
C LYS A 72 -7.49 1.07 14.55
N GLU A 73 -7.24 2.38 14.51
CA GLU A 73 -8.25 3.39 14.18
C GLU A 73 -8.49 3.54 12.67
N GLY A 74 -7.89 2.68 11.83
CA GLY A 74 -7.96 2.77 10.36
C GLY A 74 -7.06 3.86 9.76
N GLY A 75 -6.20 4.47 10.57
CA GLY A 75 -5.26 5.49 10.13
C GLY A 75 -4.01 4.90 9.47
N VAL A 76 -3.22 5.77 8.83
CA VAL A 76 -1.92 5.40 8.25
C VAL A 76 -0.83 6.26 8.88
N PRO A 77 0.17 5.67 9.56
CA PRO A 77 1.25 6.44 10.14
C PRO A 77 2.05 7.24 9.12
N LYS A 78 2.69 8.32 9.58
CA LYS A 78 3.43 9.26 8.71
C LYS A 78 4.53 8.58 7.87
N ARG A 79 5.15 7.52 8.39
CA ARG A 79 6.20 6.75 7.71
C ARG A 79 5.69 5.99 6.49
N PHE A 80 4.40 5.67 6.44
CA PHE A 80 3.85 4.75 5.45
C PHE A 80 2.75 5.38 4.60
N THR A 81 2.45 4.71 3.50
CA THR A 81 1.24 4.92 2.71
C THR A 81 0.76 3.59 2.15
N TRP A 82 -0.53 3.48 1.90
CA TRP A 82 -1.10 2.35 1.18
C TRP A 82 -1.00 2.59 -0.31
N HIS A 83 -0.25 1.73 -0.99
CA HIS A 83 -0.12 1.73 -2.44
C HIS A 83 -1.12 0.75 -3.07
N HIS A 84 -1.91 1.23 -4.02
CA HIS A 84 -2.73 0.40 -4.89
C HIS A 84 -1.84 -0.22 -5.96
N ASN A 85 -1.66 -1.54 -5.94
CA ASN A 85 -0.87 -2.26 -6.92
C ASN A 85 -1.62 -2.38 -8.27
N GLN A 86 -0.90 -2.61 -9.37
CA GLN A 86 -1.50 -2.83 -10.68
C GLN A 86 -2.35 -4.10 -10.75
N GLU A 87 -2.02 -5.13 -9.97
CA GLU A 87 -2.89 -6.27 -9.74
C GLU A 87 -4.14 -5.76 -9.01
N PRO A 88 -5.35 -5.97 -9.57
CA PRO A 88 -6.58 -5.51 -8.95
C PRO A 88 -6.68 -6.01 -7.52
N ASP A 89 -7.27 -5.20 -6.65
CA ASP A 89 -7.49 -5.45 -5.22
C ASP A 89 -6.27 -5.46 -4.30
N LEU A 90 -5.06 -5.64 -4.84
CA LEU A 90 -3.85 -5.74 -4.04
C LEU A 90 -3.44 -4.38 -3.48
N MET A 91 -3.41 -4.31 -2.15
CA MET A 91 -2.97 -3.17 -1.35
C MET A 91 -1.63 -3.50 -0.69
N GLN A 92 -0.68 -2.57 -0.77
CA GLN A 92 0.67 -2.75 -0.24
C GLN A 92 1.03 -1.61 0.71
N LEU A 93 1.45 -1.93 1.94
CA LEU A 93 1.98 -0.92 2.86
C LEU A 93 3.45 -0.64 2.51
N VAL A 94 3.72 0.57 2.05
CA VAL A 94 5.07 0.96 1.57
C VAL A 94 5.56 2.21 2.29
N ASP A 95 6.88 2.42 2.27
CA ASP A 95 7.48 3.66 2.77
C ASP A 95 6.97 4.88 1.98
N ARG A 96 6.45 5.88 2.69
CA ARG A 96 5.83 7.07 2.09
C ARG A 96 6.85 7.95 1.36
N ALA A 97 8.07 8.06 1.87
CA ALA A 97 9.09 8.90 1.25
C ALA A 97 9.53 8.29 -0.08
N ILE A 98 9.80 6.99 -0.10
CA ILE A 98 10.14 6.24 -1.31
C ILE A 98 8.98 6.29 -2.32
N HIS A 99 7.75 6.02 -1.87
CA HIS A 99 6.56 6.07 -2.72
C HIS A 99 6.37 7.44 -3.38
N ARG A 100 6.44 8.52 -2.58
CA ARG A 100 6.29 9.90 -3.07
C ARG A 100 7.36 10.33 -4.06
N GLN A 101 8.61 9.88 -3.86
CA GLN A 101 9.72 10.21 -4.75
C GLN A 101 9.70 9.41 -6.05
N THR A 102 8.91 8.34 -6.12
CA THR A 102 8.83 7.46 -7.29
C THR A 102 7.66 7.91 -8.15
N GLY A 103 7.91 8.54 -9.31
CA GLY A 103 6.83 8.89 -10.23
C GLY A 103 6.22 7.65 -10.88
N HIS A 104 4.91 7.41 -10.68
CA HIS A 104 4.19 6.26 -11.25
C HIS A 104 2.68 6.50 -11.28
N ASP A 105 1.99 5.77 -12.18
CA ASP A 105 0.55 5.57 -12.11
C ASP A 105 0.27 4.38 -11.17
N GLY A 106 -0.59 4.57 -10.18
CA GLY A 106 -0.96 3.51 -9.22
C GLY A 106 -2.21 2.75 -9.68
N GLY A 107 -2.41 1.53 -9.19
CA GLY A 107 -3.56 0.70 -9.56
C GLY A 107 -4.93 1.35 -9.35
N PHE A 108 -5.03 2.32 -8.43
CA PHE A 108 -6.26 3.08 -8.23
C PHE A 108 -6.74 3.80 -9.49
N SER A 109 -5.84 4.25 -10.38
CA SER A 109 -6.21 4.85 -11.67
C SER A 109 -6.46 3.82 -12.77
N ILE A 110 -6.30 2.53 -12.48
CA ILE A 110 -6.55 1.43 -13.43
C ILE A 110 -7.89 0.77 -13.10
N TRP A 111 -8.11 0.42 -11.83
CA TRP A 111 -9.26 -0.39 -11.39
C TRP A 111 -10.08 0.25 -10.27
N GLY A 112 -9.68 1.41 -9.75
CA GLY A 112 -10.47 2.17 -8.77
C GLY A 112 -11.75 2.78 -9.37
N PRO A 113 -12.59 3.42 -8.54
CA PRO A 113 -13.84 4.05 -9.00
C PRO A 113 -13.60 5.11 -10.07
N GLY A 114 -14.42 5.10 -11.11
CA GLY A 114 -14.38 6.09 -12.19
C GLY A 114 -13.50 5.71 -13.38
N ASN A 115 -12.77 4.60 -13.31
CA ASN A 115 -12.11 4.01 -14.48
C ASN A 115 -13.17 3.25 -15.29
N LYS A 116 -13.38 3.68 -16.54
CA LYS A 116 -14.18 3.00 -17.55
C LYS A 116 -13.27 2.32 -18.55
#